data_AF-A0A962UHQ3-F1
#
_entry.id   AF-A0A962UHQ3-F1
#
_cell.length_a   1.000
_cell.length_b   1.000
_cell.length_c   1.000
_cell.angle_alpha   90.00
_cell.angle_beta   90.00
_cell.angle_gamma   90.00
#
_symmetry.space_group_name_H-M   'P 1'
#
loop_
_entity.id
_entity.type
_entity.pdbx_description
1 polymer ?
#
loop_
_entity_poly.entity_id
_entity_poly.type
_entity_poly.pdbx_seq_one_letter_code
_entity_poly.pdbx_strand_id
1 'polypeptide(L)'
;IGHIDSERVSEQRILIDHPDGSGTLEVRRLRLQLNEPTRDGDDTLCLLTTVPVEAADACALARLYRERWTLEKAFLHLTVQLCCEIDTLAYPPAALFGLAMAVVAYNGLAVIKATLRQVHGAEAIDDGVSGVLST
;
A
#
# COMPACT_ATOMS: atom_id res chain seq x y z
N ILE A 1 -13.94 -18.83 8.11
CA ILE A 1 -12.66 -18.43 8.75
C ILE A 1 -11.58 -19.18 7.99
N GLY A 2 -10.58 -18.48 7.46
CA GLY A 2 -9.46 -19.04 6.71
C GLY A 2 -8.12 -18.61 7.31
N HIS A 3 -7.02 -19.16 6.80
CA HIS A 3 -5.66 -18.83 7.22
C HIS A 3 -4.76 -18.55 6.02
N ILE A 4 -3.86 -17.58 6.15
CA ILE A 4 -2.81 -17.25 5.18
C ILE A 4 -1.50 -17.08 5.94
N ASP A 5 -0.51 -17.95 5.71
CA ASP A 5 0.84 -17.79 6.26
C ASP A 5 0.84 -17.43 7.77
N SER A 6 0.02 -18.17 8.53
CA SER A 6 -0.26 -18.01 9.97
C SER A 6 -1.21 -16.88 10.39
N GLU A 7 -1.56 -15.96 9.51
CA GLU A 7 -2.56 -14.92 9.76
C GLU A 7 -3.99 -15.46 9.64
N ARG A 8 -4.89 -14.96 10.48
CA ARG A 8 -6.29 -15.38 10.49
C ARG A 8 -7.13 -14.44 9.65
N VAL A 9 -7.86 -15.00 8.69
CA VAL A 9 -8.80 -14.26 7.85
C VAL A 9 -10.23 -14.61 8.23
N SER A 10 -11.02 -13.58 8.52
CA SER A 10 -12.46 -13.72 8.73
C SER A 10 -13.23 -12.83 7.77
N GLU A 11 -14.40 -13.29 7.35
CA GLU A 11 -15.25 -12.59 6.40
C GLU A 11 -16.61 -12.32 7.04
N GLN A 12 -17.16 -11.14 6.76
CA GLN A 12 -18.48 -10.72 7.18
C GLN A 12 -19.15 -9.91 6.07
N ARG A 13 -20.41 -10.19 5.76
CA ARG A 13 -21.22 -9.31 4.89
C ARG A 13 -21.70 -8.11 5.68
N ILE A 14 -21.59 -6.93 5.11
CA ILE A 14 -22.06 -5.68 5.69
C ILE A 14 -22.85 -4.88 4.66
N LEU A 15 -23.74 -4.02 5.14
CA LEU A 15 -24.46 -3.03 4.35
C LEU A 15 -23.88 -1.66 4.68
N ILE A 16 -23.59 -0.87 3.66
CA ILE A 16 -23.15 0.52 3.78
C ILE A 16 -24.27 1.39 3.24
N ASP A 17 -24.82 2.25 4.08
CA ASP A 17 -25.85 3.19 3.66
C ASP A 17 -25.24 4.26 2.74
N HIS A 18 -25.92 4.57 1.65
CA HIS A 18 -25.51 5.69 0.81
C HIS A 18 -25.72 7.00 1.58
N PRO A 19 -24.77 7.97 1.51
CA PRO A 19 -24.87 9.23 2.25
C PRO A 19 -26.11 10.06 1.91
N ASP A 20 -26.66 9.89 0.70
CA ASP A 20 -27.83 10.58 0.19
C ASP A 20 -29.16 9.85 0.49
N GLY A 21 -29.11 8.72 1.20
CA GLY A 21 -30.27 7.91 1.54
C GLY A 21 -30.87 7.13 0.36
N SER A 22 -30.19 7.07 -0.79
CA SER A 22 -30.69 6.42 -2.01
C SER A 22 -30.71 4.88 -1.96
N GLY A 23 -30.12 4.28 -0.92
CA GLY A 23 -30.13 2.83 -0.73
C GLY A 23 -28.95 2.34 0.12
N THR A 24 -28.68 1.05 0.04
CA THR A 24 -27.57 0.39 0.72
C THR A 24 -26.69 -0.39 -0.26
N LEU A 25 -25.38 -0.38 -0.03
CA LEU A 25 -24.40 -1.17 -0.76
C LEU A 25 -24.01 -2.39 0.07
N GLU A 26 -24.32 -3.59 -0.43
CA GLU A 26 -23.80 -4.83 0.17
C GLU A 26 -22.33 -5.01 -0.21
N VAL A 27 -21.46 -5.13 0.79
CA VAL A 27 -20.04 -5.42 0.59
C VAL A 27 -19.59 -6.54 1.53
N ARG A 28 -18.51 -7.21 1.13
CA ARG A 28 -17.80 -8.18 1.96
C ARG A 28 -16.72 -7.43 2.74
N ARG A 29 -16.70 -7.58 4.05
CA ARG A 29 -15.63 -7.14 4.94
C ARG A 29 -14.73 -8.31 5.30
N LEU A 30 -13.49 -8.25 4.85
CA LEU A 30 -12.42 -9.16 5.18
C LEU A 30 -11.61 -8.56 6.33
N ARG A 31 -11.41 -9.31 7.41
CA ARG A 31 -10.53 -8.94 8.52
C ARG A 31 -9.36 -9.89 8.56
N LEU A 32 -8.15 -9.34 8.44
CA LEU A 32 -6.89 -10.04 8.52
C LEU A 32 -6.25 -9.69 9.86
N GLN A 33 -6.06 -10.70 10.72
CA GLN A 33 -5.26 -10.55 11.92
C GLN A 33 -3.78 -10.64 11.53
N LEU A 34 -3.04 -9.56 11.69
CA LEU A 34 -1.62 -9.50 11.39
C LEU A 34 -0.82 -10.23 12.48
N ASN A 35 0.27 -10.90 12.08
CA ASN A 35 1.19 -11.51 13.03
C ASN A 35 2.03 -10.45 13.76
N GLU A 36 2.38 -9.38 13.05
CA GLU A 36 3.08 -8.22 13.58
C GLU A 36 2.18 -6.99 13.45
N PRO A 37 2.04 -6.17 14.51
CA PRO A 37 1.31 -4.92 14.43
C PRO A 37 1.88 -4.00 13.35
N THR A 38 1.03 -3.15 12.77
CA THR A 38 1.49 -2.04 11.94
C THR A 38 2.34 -1.06 12.77
N ARG A 39 3.04 -0.13 12.11
CA ARG A 39 3.82 0.93 12.77
C ARG A 39 3.00 1.70 13.81
N ASP A 40 1.71 1.85 13.55
CA ASP A 40 0.80 2.63 14.39
C ASP A 40 0.12 1.76 15.48
N GLY A 41 0.51 0.48 15.58
CA GLY A 41 0.09 -0.45 16.63
C GLY A 41 -1.13 -1.31 16.28
N ASP A 42 -1.74 -1.12 15.12
CA ASP A 42 -2.90 -1.90 14.70
C ASP A 42 -2.51 -3.35 14.38
N ASP A 43 -3.23 -4.31 14.96
CA ASP A 43 -3.02 -5.75 14.76
C ASP A 43 -3.98 -6.36 13.73
N THR A 44 -4.89 -5.54 13.18
CA THR A 44 -5.98 -5.99 12.31
C THR A 44 -6.09 -5.09 11.09
N LEU A 45 -5.99 -5.67 9.91
CA LEU A 45 -6.29 -5.00 8.65
C LEU A 45 -7.71 -5.34 8.18
N CYS A 46 -8.50 -4.33 7.81
CA CYS A 46 -9.84 -4.51 7.24
C CYS A 46 -9.87 -4.15 5.76
N LEU A 47 -10.36 -5.06 4.92
CA LEU A 47 -10.58 -4.85 3.49
C LEU A 47 -12.07 -4.94 3.19
N LEU A 48 -12.60 -3.92 2.50
CA LEU A 48 -13.96 -3.91 1.96
C LEU A 48 -13.92 -4.22 0.47
N THR A 49 -14.76 -5.13 0.00
CA THR A 49 -14.78 -5.56 -1.39
C THR A 49 -16.19 -5.89 -1.89
N THR A 50 -16.48 -5.49 -3.12
CA THR A 50 -17.66 -5.90 -3.88
C THR A 50 -17.40 -7.12 -4.77
N VAL A 51 -16.16 -7.63 -4.78
CA VAL A 51 -15.78 -8.80 -5.58
C VAL A 51 -16.57 -10.02 -5.07
N PRO A 52 -17.32 -10.72 -5.93
CA PRO A 52 -18.11 -11.88 -5.54
C PRO A 52 -17.19 -13.05 -5.12
N VAL A 53 -17.68 -13.92 -4.24
CA VAL A 53 -16.90 -15.04 -3.69
C VAL A 53 -16.48 -16.04 -4.77
N GLU A 54 -17.27 -16.15 -5.84
CA GLU A 54 -17.04 -17.01 -6.99
C GLU A 54 -15.83 -16.54 -7.83
N ALA A 55 -15.54 -15.24 -7.83
CA ALA A 55 -14.40 -14.67 -8.54
C ALA A 55 -13.11 -14.72 -7.70
N ALA A 56 -13.22 -14.43 -6.40
CA ALA A 56 -12.10 -14.53 -5.47
C ALA A 56 -12.58 -14.75 -4.03
N ASP A 57 -12.04 -15.79 -3.39
CA ASP A 57 -12.29 -16.03 -1.98
C ASP A 57 -11.56 -15.02 -1.07
N ALA A 58 -11.93 -15.04 0.21
CA ALA A 58 -11.34 -14.17 1.22
C ALA A 58 -9.81 -14.27 1.31
N CYS A 59 -9.26 -15.47 1.13
CA CYS A 59 -7.84 -15.71 1.28
C CYS A 59 -7.05 -15.18 0.08
N ALA A 60 -7.55 -15.40 -1.13
CA ALA A 60 -6.99 -14.88 -2.37
C ALA A 60 -6.97 -13.34 -2.35
N LEU A 61 -8.08 -12.71 -1.98
CA LEU A 61 -8.16 -11.25 -1.88
C LEU A 61 -7.21 -10.68 -0.82
N ALA A 62 -7.11 -11.32 0.33
CA ALA A 62 -6.18 -10.91 1.38
C ALA A 62 -4.70 -11.00 0.95
N ARG A 63 -4.31 -12.04 0.20
CA ARG A 63 -2.97 -12.15 -0.39
C ARG A 63 -2.69 -11.04 -1.39
N LEU A 64 -3.59 -10.84 -2.35
CA LEU A 64 -3.46 -9.81 -3.38
C LEU A 64 -3.38 -8.40 -2.77
N TYR A 65 -4.16 -8.15 -1.72
CA TYR A 65 -4.12 -6.86 -1.06
C TYR A 65 -2.82 -6.62 -0.29
N ARG A 66 -2.18 -7.68 0.23
CA ARG A 66 -0.84 -7.58 0.82
C ARG A 66 0.21 -7.21 -0.23
N GLU A 67 0.11 -7.74 -1.44
CA GLU A 67 0.96 -7.30 -2.56
C GLU A 67 0.71 -5.83 -2.89
N ARG A 68 -0.56 -5.40 -2.94
CA ARG A 68 -0.93 -3.99 -3.17
C ARG A 68 -0.33 -3.04 -2.13
N TRP A 69 -0.21 -3.45 -0.87
CA TRP A 69 0.44 -2.65 0.17
C TRP A 69 1.90 -2.30 -0.18
N THR A 70 2.60 -3.15 -0.93
CA THR A 70 3.95 -2.85 -1.44
C THR A 70 3.92 -1.65 -2.39
N LEU A 71 2.89 -1.57 -3.24
CA LEU A 71 2.67 -0.44 -4.13
C LEU A 71 2.33 0.83 -3.34
N GLU A 72 1.51 0.74 -2.29
CA GLU A 72 1.19 1.88 -1.42
C GLU A 72 2.43 2.45 -0.74
N LYS A 73 3.35 1.61 -0.24
CA LYS A 73 4.64 2.08 0.28
C LYS A 73 5.47 2.79 -0.79
N ALA A 74 5.45 2.30 -2.03
CA ALA A 74 6.16 2.95 -3.13
C ALA A 74 5.57 4.35 -3.43
N PHE A 75 4.24 4.48 -3.46
CA PHE A 75 3.57 5.77 -3.61
C PHE A 75 3.85 6.71 -2.43
N LEU A 76 3.91 6.20 -1.20
CA LEU A 76 4.29 7.01 -0.04
C LEU A 76 5.70 7.60 -0.21
N HIS A 77 6.67 6.81 -0.69
CA HIS A 77 8.02 7.31 -1.00
C HIS A 77 8.00 8.34 -2.15
N LEU A 78 7.20 8.10 -3.21
CA LEU A 78 7.05 9.06 -4.31
C LEU A 78 6.53 10.42 -3.81
N THR A 79 5.54 10.41 -2.93
CA THR A 79 4.94 11.64 -2.38
C THR A 79 5.89 12.33 -1.41
N VAL A 80 6.41 11.61 -0.41
CA VAL A 80 7.13 12.23 0.72
C VAL A 80 8.60 12.49 0.42
N GLN A 81 9.26 11.65 -0.37
CA GLN A 81 10.71 11.75 -0.63
C GLN A 81 11.02 12.39 -1.97
N LEU A 82 10.16 12.16 -2.98
CA LEU A 82 10.41 12.61 -4.35
C LEU A 82 9.45 13.72 -4.81
N CYS A 83 8.58 14.18 -3.91
CA CYS A 83 7.62 15.28 -4.14
C CYS A 83 6.90 15.13 -5.49
N CYS A 84 6.36 13.93 -5.76
CA CYS A 84 5.74 13.62 -7.05
C CYS A 84 4.51 14.50 -7.38
N GLU A 85 3.98 15.19 -6.38
CA GLU A 85 2.90 16.18 -6.49
C GLU A 85 3.48 17.58 -6.18
N ILE A 86 3.84 18.32 -7.22
CA ILE A 86 4.41 19.67 -7.08
C ILE A 86 3.26 20.68 -7.01
N ASP A 87 3.09 21.34 -5.86
CA ASP A 87 1.98 22.26 -5.55
C ASP A 87 1.76 23.37 -6.59
N THR A 88 2.83 23.82 -7.26
CA THR A 88 2.81 24.97 -8.17
C THR A 88 2.52 24.60 -9.63
N LEU A 89 2.48 23.31 -9.98
CA LEU A 89 2.21 22.84 -11.34
C LEU A 89 0.71 22.64 -11.57
N ALA A 90 -0.07 23.73 -11.54
CA ALA A 90 -1.52 23.73 -11.82
C ALA A 90 -1.88 23.55 -13.31
N TYR A 91 -1.01 22.90 -14.10
CA TYR A 91 -1.21 22.58 -15.51
C TYR A 91 -1.06 21.06 -15.70
N PRO A 92 -2.12 20.32 -16.10
CA PRO A 92 -2.13 18.85 -16.05
C PRO A 92 -0.95 18.15 -16.73
N PRO A 93 -0.46 18.59 -17.92
CA PRO A 93 0.73 18.00 -18.52
C PRO A 93 2.02 18.18 -17.71
N ALA A 94 2.18 19.32 -17.02
CA ALA A 94 3.36 19.55 -16.19
C ALA A 94 3.32 18.71 -14.91
N ALA A 95 2.16 18.60 -14.28
CA ALA A 95 1.95 17.69 -13.14
C ALA A 95 2.24 16.24 -13.51
N LEU A 96 1.72 15.77 -14.66
CA LEU A 96 1.99 14.43 -15.16
C LEU A 96 3.47 14.19 -15.43
N PHE A 97 4.16 15.18 -16.02
CA PHE A 97 5.61 15.11 -16.23
C PHE A 97 6.38 15.01 -14.90
N GLY A 98 6.02 15.82 -13.91
CA GLY A 98 6.62 15.78 -12.57
C GLY A 98 6.45 14.42 -11.89
N LEU A 99 5.24 13.86 -11.93
CA LEU A 99 4.95 12.51 -11.43
C LEU A 99 5.79 11.46 -12.16
N ALA A 100 5.85 11.51 -13.50
CA ALA A 100 6.62 10.56 -14.30
C ALA A 100 8.12 10.60 -13.95
N MET A 101 8.68 11.80 -13.75
CA MET A 101 10.07 11.97 -13.34
C MET A 101 10.33 11.42 -11.93
N ALA A 102 9.40 11.60 -10.99
CA ALA A 102 9.50 11.00 -9.66
C ALA A 102 9.51 9.47 -9.74
N VAL A 103 8.67 8.86 -10.59
CA VAL A 103 8.67 7.40 -10.81
C VAL A 103 10.02 6.90 -11.36
N VAL A 104 10.60 7.60 -12.33
CA VAL A 104 11.92 7.26 -12.87
C VAL A 104 13.00 7.36 -11.79
N ALA A 105 12.99 8.43 -10.99
CA ALA A 105 13.93 8.61 -9.88
C ALA A 105 13.80 7.50 -8.82
N TYR A 106 12.57 7.12 -8.47
CA TYR A 106 12.29 6.01 -7.56
C TYR A 106 12.89 4.68 -8.06
N ASN A 107 12.74 4.38 -9.35
CA ASN A 107 13.32 3.18 -9.94
C ASN A 107 14.85 3.20 -9.86
N GLY A 108 15.49 4.36 -10.09
CA GLY A 108 16.92 4.54 -9.91
C GLY A 108 17.37 4.28 -8.46
N LEU A 109 16.65 4.84 -7.49
CA LEU A 109 16.92 4.61 -6.06
C LEU A 109 16.73 3.13 -5.68
N ALA A 110 15.73 2.45 -6.24
CA ALA A 110 15.50 1.03 -6.01
C ALA A 110 16.68 0.17 -6.49
N VAL A 111 17.25 0.48 -7.65
CA VAL A 111 18.46 -0.19 -8.17
C VAL A 111 19.66 0.07 -7.26
N ILE A 112 19.88 1.31 -6.82
CA ILE A 112 20.98 1.65 -5.90
C ILE A 112 20.84 0.88 -4.59
N LYS A 113 19.64 0.87 -3.99
CA LYS A 113 19.35 0.12 -2.76
C LYS A 113 19.58 -1.38 -2.95
N ALA A 114 19.19 -1.96 -4.09
CA ALA A 114 19.41 -3.37 -4.39
C ALA A 114 20.90 -3.71 -4.48
N THR A 115 21.70 -2.88 -5.16
CA THR A 115 23.15 -3.04 -5.26
C THR A 115 23.83 -2.93 -3.90
N LEU A 116 23.44 -1.95 -3.08
CA LEU A 116 23.98 -1.80 -1.73
C LEU A 116 23.65 -3.02 -0.86
N ARG A 117 22.43 -3.57 -0.96
CA ARG A 117 22.03 -4.79 -0.23
C ARG A 117 22.87 -6.00 -0.64
N GLN A 118 23.25 -6.09 -1.91
CA GLN A 118 24.10 -7.16 -2.42
C GLN A 118 25.54 -7.07 -1.87
N VAL A 119 26.10 -5.87 -1.79
CA VAL A 119 27.51 -5.66 -1.40
C VAL A 119 27.70 -5.64 0.13
N HIS A 120 26.75 -5.05 0.87
CA HIS A 120 26.88 -4.77 2.30
C HIS A 120 25.98 -5.61 3.21
N GLY A 121 25.13 -6.48 2.63
CA GLY A 121 24.14 -7.26 3.39
C GLY A 121 22.85 -6.48 3.66
N ALA A 122 21.76 -7.21 3.96
CA ALA A 122 20.42 -6.65 4.08
C ALA A 122 20.22 -5.71 5.28
N GLU A 123 21.01 -5.88 6.35
CA GLU A 123 20.89 -5.13 7.61
C GLU A 123 21.36 -3.66 7.52
N ALA A 124 22.14 -3.29 6.51
CA ALA A 124 22.79 -1.98 6.46
C ALA A 124 21.90 -0.82 5.95
N ILE A 125 20.70 -1.08 5.40
CA ILE A 125 20.02 -0.12 4.51
C ILE A 125 18.64 0.33 4.99
N ASP A 126 18.02 -0.38 5.94
CA ASP A 126 16.69 0.03 6.43
C ASP A 126 16.75 1.31 7.28
N ASP A 127 17.87 1.57 7.97
CA ASP A 127 18.08 2.77 8.79
C ASP A 127 19.10 3.78 8.18
N GLY A 128 19.90 3.38 7.19
CA GLY A 128 21.09 4.13 6.75
C GLY A 128 20.93 5.03 5.52
N VAL A 129 19.90 4.81 4.70
CA VAL A 129 19.59 5.68 3.54
C VAL A 129 18.38 6.54 3.88
N SER A 130 18.55 7.31 4.96
CA SER A 130 17.68 8.44 5.26
C SER A 130 17.79 9.42 4.10
N GLY A 131 16.69 9.57 3.36
CA GLY A 131 16.50 10.65 2.38
C GLY A 131 16.29 12.03 3.03
N VAL A 132 16.68 12.19 4.31
CA VAL A 132 16.71 13.49 4.96
C VAL A 132 18.11 14.06 4.75
N LEU A 133 18.22 14.96 3.76
CA LEU A 133 19.24 15.99 3.83
C LEU A 133 19.04 16.70 5.17
N SER A 134 20.02 16.53 6.06
CA SER A 134 20.13 17.27 7.31
C SER A 134 19.98 18.76 7.03
N THR A 135 18.94 19.36 7.59
CA THR A 135 18.87 20.79 7.93
C THR A 135 18.15 20.94 9.25
#